data_AF-A0A417WNG8-F1
#
_entry.id   AF-A0A417WNG8-F1
#
_cell.length_a   1.000
_cell.length_b   1.000
_cell.length_c   1.000
_cell.angle_alpha   90.00
_cell.angle_beta   90.00
_cell.angle_gamma   90.00
#
_symmetry.space_group_name_H-M   'P 1'
#
loop_
_entity.id
_entity.type
_entity.pdbx_description
1 polymer ?
#
loop_
_entity_poly.entity_id
_entity_poly.type
_entity_poly.pdbx_seq_one_letter_code
_entity_poly.pdbx_strand_id
1 'polypeptide(L)'
;MSDRIALVIGNSNYQYVEPLKNPKNDANDITAVLQKLNFDVTTLLDASLTDIQGAVNTFLKDLDEHAVGLLFYAGHGMQIEGKNYIIPIDLQMTSEAKTKVSCYSLDVFLEGVSAYNAKTIICILDACRNNPFAMGRGFSTGFTAISNPPKGTIIAYSTSADCGASDGLGSNGLYTQVLKDAMTIPNLKIEEMFKYVRNEVSSISSSTYGEEQLSWEYSSLVGDFYFSVEPYPVNYQYSDEEIFEYISEKRKV
;
A
#
# COMPACT_ATOMS: atom_id res chain seq x y z
N MET A 1 4.39 21.41 -10.12
CA MET A 1 4.50 20.00 -9.75
C MET A 1 3.34 19.71 -8.80
N SER A 2 2.83 18.48 -8.79
CA SER A 2 1.82 18.10 -7.80
C SER A 2 2.50 17.92 -6.45
N ASP A 3 1.92 18.45 -5.37
CA ASP A 3 2.40 18.19 -4.01
C ASP A 3 2.10 16.74 -3.56
N ARG A 4 1.44 15.94 -4.42
CA ARG A 4 1.13 14.53 -4.17
C ARG A 4 1.91 13.68 -5.16
N ILE A 5 2.88 12.93 -4.67
CA ILE A 5 3.77 12.11 -5.49
C ILE A 5 3.63 10.67 -5.05
N ALA A 6 3.55 9.74 -6.00
CA ALA A 6 3.45 8.32 -5.72
C ALA A 6 4.47 7.49 -6.51
N LEU A 7 5.08 6.53 -5.84
CA LEU A 7 5.83 5.44 -6.43
C LEU A 7 5.05 4.15 -6.22
N VAL A 8 4.65 3.50 -7.32
CA VAL A 8 3.84 2.28 -7.32
C VAL A 8 4.65 1.17 -7.95
N ILE A 9 4.88 0.08 -7.24
CA ILE A 9 5.72 -1.03 -7.68
C ILE A 9 4.91 -2.33 -7.61
N GLY A 10 4.80 -3.05 -8.74
CA GLY A 10 4.15 -4.36 -8.82
C GLY A 10 5.06 -5.41 -9.45
N ASN A 11 5.56 -6.33 -8.65
CA ASN A 11 6.46 -7.39 -9.11
C ASN A 11 5.74 -8.74 -9.16
N SER A 12 5.60 -9.30 -10.36
CA SER A 12 4.89 -10.54 -10.63
C SER A 12 5.80 -11.61 -11.22
N ASN A 13 6.57 -11.30 -12.27
CA ASN A 13 7.33 -12.29 -13.03
C ASN A 13 8.77 -12.42 -12.51
N TYR A 14 8.91 -13.00 -11.32
CA TYR A 14 10.22 -13.31 -10.74
C TYR A 14 10.98 -14.35 -11.56
N GLN A 15 12.27 -14.13 -11.78
CA GLN A 15 13.11 -15.00 -12.63
C GLN A 15 13.52 -16.29 -11.91
N TYR A 16 13.69 -16.23 -10.59
CA TYR A 16 14.30 -17.31 -9.80
C TYR A 16 13.40 -17.84 -8.67
N VAL A 17 12.19 -17.32 -8.54
CA VAL A 17 11.16 -17.83 -7.61
C VAL A 17 9.78 -17.82 -8.23
N GLU A 18 8.84 -18.44 -7.53
CA GLU A 18 7.45 -18.56 -7.96
C GLU A 18 6.88 -17.18 -8.30
N PRO A 19 6.35 -17.01 -9.53
CA PRO A 19 5.72 -15.77 -9.93
C PRO A 19 4.42 -15.53 -9.16
N LEU A 20 4.05 -14.26 -9.04
CA LEU A 20 2.80 -13.84 -8.41
C LEU A 20 1.82 -13.34 -9.46
N LYS A 21 0.58 -13.80 -9.39
CA LYS A 21 -0.45 -13.50 -10.40
C LYS A 21 -0.94 -12.04 -10.37
N ASN A 22 -1.09 -11.47 -9.18
CA ASN A 22 -1.85 -10.23 -8.96
C ASN A 22 -1.03 -8.92 -8.92
N PRO A 23 0.24 -8.86 -8.46
CA PRO A 23 0.93 -7.60 -8.21
C PRO A 23 0.96 -6.58 -9.35
N LYS A 24 1.09 -7.03 -10.60
CA LYS A 24 0.97 -6.13 -11.76
C LYS A 24 -0.39 -5.48 -11.88
N ASN A 25 -1.46 -6.25 -11.72
CA ASN A 25 -2.83 -5.75 -11.79
C ASN A 25 -3.09 -4.81 -10.61
N ASP A 26 -2.59 -5.16 -9.43
CA ASP A 26 -2.68 -4.33 -8.23
C ASP A 26 -2.00 -2.97 -8.44
N ALA A 27 -0.76 -2.96 -8.94
CA ALA A 27 -0.03 -1.75 -9.26
C ALA A 27 -0.72 -0.89 -10.34
N ASN A 28 -1.26 -1.52 -11.39
CA ASN A 28 -1.98 -0.79 -12.45
C ASN A 28 -3.25 -0.12 -11.91
N ASP A 29 -4.04 -0.83 -11.12
CA ASP A 29 -5.30 -0.30 -10.59
C ASP A 29 -5.06 0.80 -9.54
N ILE A 30 -4.07 0.62 -8.66
CA ILE A 30 -3.67 1.65 -7.71
C ILE A 30 -3.12 2.88 -8.43
N THR A 31 -2.32 2.70 -9.49
CA THR A 31 -1.87 3.81 -10.35
C THR A 31 -3.06 4.60 -10.90
N ALA A 32 -4.04 3.91 -11.48
CA ALA A 32 -5.21 4.55 -12.08
C ALA A 32 -6.06 5.32 -11.05
N VAL A 33 -6.23 4.76 -9.84
CA VAL A 33 -6.94 5.44 -8.74
C VAL A 33 -6.17 6.65 -8.25
N LEU A 34 -4.87 6.54 -8.00
CA LEU A 34 -4.03 7.64 -7.53
C LEU A 34 -3.97 8.81 -8.54
N GLN A 35 -3.90 8.51 -9.84
CA GLN A 35 -3.97 9.53 -10.89
C GLN A 35 -5.30 10.29 -10.88
N LYS A 36 -6.44 9.60 -10.69
CA LYS A 36 -7.75 10.25 -10.51
C LYS A 36 -7.81 11.11 -9.25
N LEU A 37 -7.00 10.77 -8.25
CA LEU A 37 -6.84 11.52 -7.01
C LEU A 37 -5.72 12.57 -7.12
N ASN A 38 -5.28 12.96 -8.31
CA ASN A 38 -4.29 14.02 -8.55
C ASN A 38 -2.88 13.75 -7.98
N PHE A 39 -2.49 12.48 -7.80
CA PHE A 39 -1.08 12.15 -7.60
C PHE A 39 -0.33 12.19 -8.94
N ASP A 40 0.92 12.65 -8.88
CA ASP A 40 1.92 12.37 -9.91
C ASP A 40 2.51 10.98 -9.63
N VAL A 41 2.26 10.02 -10.52
CA VAL A 41 2.52 8.59 -10.25
C VAL A 41 3.63 8.06 -11.16
N THR A 42 4.69 7.54 -10.54
CA THR A 42 5.68 6.68 -11.20
C THR A 42 5.34 5.21 -10.93
N THR A 43 5.08 4.46 -11.99
CA THR A 43 4.73 3.03 -11.89
C THR A 43 5.85 2.15 -12.42
N LEU A 44 6.31 1.19 -11.61
CA LEU A 44 7.22 0.14 -12.03
C LEU A 44 6.52 -1.22 -12.01
N LEU A 45 6.63 -1.98 -13.10
CA LEU A 45 6.12 -3.34 -13.21
C LEU A 45 7.28 -4.30 -13.48
N ASP A 46 7.38 -5.37 -12.70
CA ASP A 46 8.50 -6.32 -12.76
C ASP A 46 9.86 -5.63 -12.73
N ALA A 47 10.10 -4.85 -11.68
CA ALA A 47 11.27 -4.03 -11.53
C ALA A 47 12.51 -4.83 -11.08
N SER A 48 13.65 -4.57 -11.73
CA SER A 48 14.97 -4.98 -11.23
C SER A 48 15.39 -4.15 -10.01
N LEU A 49 16.45 -4.56 -9.31
CA LEU A 49 17.01 -3.73 -8.23
C LEU A 49 17.39 -2.34 -8.71
N THR A 50 17.97 -2.24 -9.91
CA THR A 50 18.44 -0.97 -10.48
C THR A 50 17.26 -0.04 -10.76
N ASP A 51 16.16 -0.57 -11.29
CA ASP A 51 14.94 0.20 -11.55
C ASP A 51 14.36 0.76 -10.25
N ILE A 52 14.26 -0.08 -9.21
CA ILE A 52 13.75 0.31 -7.90
C ILE A 52 14.63 1.40 -7.29
N GLN A 53 15.95 1.22 -7.26
CA GLN A 53 16.88 2.22 -6.74
C GLN A 53 16.79 3.54 -7.49
N GLY A 54 16.70 3.49 -8.82
CA GLY A 54 16.55 4.68 -9.66
C GLY A 54 15.27 5.44 -9.34
N ALA A 55 14.13 4.75 -9.32
CA ALA A 55 12.84 5.37 -9.06
C ALA A 55 12.71 5.88 -7.62
N VAL A 56 13.24 5.17 -6.62
CA VAL A 56 13.24 5.66 -5.24
C VAL A 56 14.12 6.90 -5.11
N ASN A 57 15.29 6.95 -5.75
CA ASN A 57 16.14 8.13 -5.72
C ASN A 57 15.46 9.35 -6.36
N THR A 58 14.70 9.16 -7.44
CA THR A 58 13.89 10.23 -8.03
C THR A 58 12.76 10.64 -7.08
N PHE A 59 11.98 9.68 -6.58
CA PHE A 59 10.90 9.90 -5.64
C PHE A 59 11.35 10.71 -4.41
N LEU A 60 12.47 10.32 -3.78
CA LEU A 60 13.01 11.02 -2.62
C LEU A 60 13.47 12.45 -2.92
N LYS A 61 13.98 12.72 -4.13
CA LYS A 61 14.40 14.08 -4.53
C LYS A 61 13.22 15.01 -4.77
N ASP A 62 12.09 14.45 -5.15
CA ASP A 62 10.87 15.20 -5.40
C ASP A 62 10.07 15.46 -4.11
N LEU A 63 10.48 14.86 -2.98
CA LEU A 63 9.91 15.18 -1.66
C LEU A 63 10.45 16.51 -1.12
N ASP A 64 9.53 17.40 -0.76
CA ASP A 64 9.79 18.60 0.03
C ASP A 64 8.89 18.64 1.29
N GLU A 65 9.01 19.69 2.10
CA GLU A 65 8.27 19.85 3.36
C GLU A 65 6.75 20.03 3.21
N HIS A 66 6.24 20.14 1.99
CA HIS A 66 4.82 20.24 1.67
C HIS A 66 4.28 18.96 1.01
N ALA A 67 5.18 18.13 0.47
CA ALA A 67 4.84 16.94 -0.26
C ALA A 67 4.13 15.87 0.57
N VAL A 68 3.20 15.19 -0.09
CA VAL A 68 2.61 13.91 0.28
C VAL A 68 3.28 12.85 -0.60
N GLY A 69 4.13 12.04 0.02
CA GLY A 69 4.75 10.90 -0.65
C GLY A 69 3.96 9.61 -0.40
N LEU A 70 3.67 8.85 -1.45
CA LEU A 70 3.06 7.53 -1.34
C LEU A 70 3.94 6.46 -1.99
N LEU A 71 4.30 5.43 -1.24
CA LEU A 71 4.87 4.19 -1.76
C LEU A 71 3.80 3.10 -1.69
N PHE A 72 3.45 2.51 -2.84
CA PHE A 72 2.70 1.27 -2.91
C PHE A 72 3.62 0.16 -3.43
N TYR A 73 3.67 -0.96 -2.73
CA TYR A 73 4.41 -2.14 -3.17
C TYR A 73 3.52 -3.38 -3.12
N ALA A 74 3.40 -4.08 -4.24
CA ALA A 74 2.85 -5.43 -4.32
C ALA A 74 3.91 -6.41 -4.84
N GLY A 75 4.09 -7.53 -4.16
CA GLY A 75 5.09 -8.55 -4.52
C GLY A 75 5.58 -9.39 -3.35
N HIS A 76 6.69 -10.11 -3.56
CA HIS A 76 7.41 -10.81 -2.49
C HIS A 76 8.16 -9.83 -1.59
N GLY A 77 7.98 -9.95 -0.27
CA GLY A 77 8.79 -9.26 0.73
C GLY A 77 9.61 -10.25 1.54
N MET A 78 10.76 -9.82 2.07
CA MET A 78 11.52 -10.62 3.04
C MET A 78 12.04 -9.78 4.20
N GLN A 79 12.30 -10.46 5.32
CA GLN A 79 12.93 -9.90 6.50
C GLN A 79 14.27 -10.61 6.70
N ILE A 80 15.32 -9.80 6.91
CA ILE A 80 16.64 -10.29 7.32
C ILE A 80 17.11 -9.42 8.49
N GLU A 81 17.43 -10.04 9.63
CA GLU A 81 17.89 -9.35 10.85
C GLU A 81 16.98 -8.21 11.31
N GLY A 82 15.66 -8.37 11.18
CA GLY A 82 14.70 -7.33 11.59
C GLY A 82 14.49 -6.21 10.57
N LYS A 83 15.19 -6.24 9.43
CA LYS A 83 15.02 -5.27 8.34
C LYS A 83 14.18 -5.81 7.22
N ASN A 84 13.41 -4.92 6.60
CA ASN A 84 12.46 -5.26 5.54
C ASN A 84 13.05 -4.98 4.16
N TYR A 85 12.85 -5.90 3.23
CA TYR A 85 13.37 -5.80 1.87
C TYR A 85 12.30 -6.07 0.81
N ILE A 86 12.18 -5.14 -0.13
CA ILE A 86 11.48 -5.32 -1.39
C ILE A 86 12.32 -6.25 -2.28
N ILE A 87 11.68 -7.27 -2.84
CA ILE A 87 12.34 -8.25 -3.70
C ILE A 87 12.18 -7.84 -5.17
N PRO A 88 13.29 -7.56 -5.87
CA PRO A 88 13.27 -7.31 -7.30
C PRO A 88 13.12 -8.62 -8.08
N ILE A 89 12.65 -8.54 -9.33
CA ILE A 89 12.37 -9.74 -10.15
C ILE A 89 13.63 -10.54 -10.53
N ASP A 90 14.79 -9.90 -10.52
CA ASP A 90 16.09 -10.44 -10.90
C ASP A 90 16.91 -10.97 -9.71
N LEU A 91 16.32 -11.04 -8.51
CA LEU A 91 17.02 -11.55 -7.32
C LEU A 91 17.44 -13.02 -7.50
N GLN A 92 18.75 -13.25 -7.60
CA GLN A 92 19.34 -14.57 -7.49
C GLN A 92 19.84 -14.85 -6.06
N MET A 93 19.12 -15.69 -5.33
CA MET A 93 19.50 -16.09 -3.98
C MET A 93 20.77 -16.94 -3.97
N THR A 94 21.77 -16.52 -3.20
CA THR A 94 23.04 -17.25 -3.07
C THR A 94 23.49 -17.34 -1.62
N SER A 95 23.75 -16.20 -0.97
CA SER A 95 24.04 -16.11 0.47
C SER A 95 23.30 -14.93 1.07
N GLU A 96 23.06 -14.96 2.38
CA GLU A 96 22.36 -13.88 3.09
C GLU A 96 22.98 -12.50 2.85
N ALA A 97 24.31 -12.39 2.93
CA ALA A 97 25.02 -11.12 2.67
C ALA A 97 24.83 -10.61 1.24
N LYS A 98 24.81 -11.52 0.25
CA LYS A 98 24.54 -11.16 -1.15
C LYS A 98 23.08 -10.78 -1.35
N THR A 99 22.15 -11.52 -0.74
CA THR A 99 20.72 -11.20 -0.78
C THR A 99 20.44 -9.80 -0.23
N LYS A 100 21.06 -9.41 0.91
CA LYS A 100 20.90 -8.07 1.49
C LYS A 100 21.27 -6.95 0.50
N VAL A 101 22.33 -7.12 -0.28
CA VAL A 101 22.78 -6.10 -1.27
C VAL A 101 22.08 -6.21 -2.61
N SER A 102 21.42 -7.35 -2.88
CA SER A 102 20.63 -7.61 -4.09
C SER A 102 19.14 -7.30 -3.92
N CYS A 103 18.71 -6.77 -2.77
CA CYS A 103 17.35 -6.33 -2.50
C CYS A 103 17.31 -4.86 -2.11
N TYR A 104 16.13 -4.26 -2.13
CA TYR A 104 15.96 -2.87 -1.70
C TYR A 104 15.39 -2.79 -0.28
N SER A 105 16.10 -2.14 0.64
CA SER A 105 15.69 -2.03 2.04
C SER A 105 14.63 -0.95 2.26
N LEU A 106 13.50 -1.33 2.84
CA LEU A 106 12.46 -0.38 3.26
C LEU A 106 12.93 0.53 4.40
N ASP A 107 13.80 0.03 5.29
CA ASP A 107 14.42 0.84 6.33
C ASP A 107 15.23 2.00 5.72
N VAL A 108 16.04 1.72 4.67
CA VAL A 108 16.79 2.75 3.94
C VAL A 108 15.84 3.76 3.27
N PHE A 109 14.71 3.31 2.75
CA PHE A 109 13.68 4.22 2.23
C PHE A 109 13.12 5.14 3.31
N LEU A 110 12.75 4.60 4.48
CA LEU A 110 12.20 5.39 5.58
C LEU A 110 13.22 6.36 6.18
N GLU A 111 14.49 5.96 6.26
CA GLU A 111 15.60 6.84 6.61
C GLU A 111 15.74 7.99 5.59
N GLY A 112 15.68 7.66 4.30
CA GLY A 112 15.71 8.63 3.21
C GLY A 112 14.56 9.64 3.33
N VAL A 113 13.33 9.15 3.46
CA VAL A 113 12.13 9.96 3.68
C VAL A 113 12.29 10.92 4.87
N SER A 114 12.82 10.43 5.99
CA SER A 114 13.02 11.22 7.21
C SER A 114 13.95 12.42 6.99
N ALA A 115 14.86 12.34 6.02
CA ALA A 115 15.80 13.41 5.71
C ALA A 115 15.16 14.57 4.91
N TYR A 116 14.07 14.31 4.18
CA TYR A 116 13.43 15.31 3.30
C TYR A 116 12.20 16.01 3.93
N ASN A 117 11.89 15.74 5.21
CA ASN A 117 10.87 16.43 6.01
C ASN A 117 9.47 16.50 5.37
N ALA A 118 9.11 15.53 4.53
CA ALA A 118 7.80 15.48 3.89
C ALA A 118 6.65 15.58 4.90
N LYS A 119 5.59 16.31 4.51
CA LYS A 119 4.43 16.54 5.37
C LYS A 119 3.73 15.24 5.73
N THR A 120 3.60 14.34 4.76
CA THR A 120 2.87 13.08 4.92
C THR A 120 3.50 12.00 4.07
N ILE A 121 3.76 10.84 4.67
CA ILE A 121 4.31 9.68 3.99
C ILE A 121 3.39 8.49 4.21
N ILE A 122 3.00 7.85 3.12
CA ILE A 122 2.08 6.74 3.12
C ILE A 122 2.80 5.56 2.49
N CYS A 123 3.06 4.50 3.24
CA CYS A 123 3.60 3.25 2.72
C CYS A 123 2.53 2.19 2.78
N ILE A 124 2.18 1.59 1.65
CA ILE A 124 1.19 0.53 1.55
C ILE A 124 1.90 -0.70 0.99
N LEU A 125 1.93 -1.77 1.78
CA LEU A 125 2.68 -2.98 1.50
C LEU A 125 1.69 -4.15 1.32
N ASP A 126 1.39 -4.47 0.07
CA ASP A 126 0.61 -5.63 -0.34
C ASP A 126 1.51 -6.81 -0.69
N ALA A 127 2.22 -7.31 0.32
CA ALA A 127 3.16 -8.40 0.18
C ALA A 127 2.83 -9.51 1.18
N CYS A 128 2.85 -10.76 0.71
CA CYS A 128 2.74 -11.91 1.58
C CYS A 128 3.82 -11.86 2.65
N ARG A 129 3.41 -12.06 3.91
CA ARG A 129 4.36 -12.24 5.01
C ARG A 129 4.90 -13.68 5.10
N ASN A 130 4.53 -14.54 4.15
CA ASN A 130 5.09 -15.87 3.96
C ASN A 130 6.20 -15.82 2.91
N ASN A 131 7.40 -16.23 3.29
CA ASN A 131 8.60 -16.15 2.46
C ASN A 131 8.75 -17.44 1.63
N PRO A 132 8.67 -17.40 0.28
CA PRO A 132 8.95 -18.58 -0.56
C PRO A 132 10.42 -19.03 -0.46
N PHE A 133 11.26 -18.20 0.15
CA PHE A 133 12.69 -18.41 0.34
C PHE A 133 13.09 -18.87 1.74
N ALA A 134 12.15 -19.35 2.57
CA ALA A 134 12.42 -19.85 3.92
C ALA A 134 13.24 -21.17 3.99
N MET A 135 14.00 -21.51 2.93
CA MET A 135 14.91 -22.66 2.91
C MET A 135 16.28 -22.27 3.48
N GLY A 136 16.38 -22.09 4.80
CA GLY A 136 17.67 -21.93 5.48
C GLY A 136 17.59 -21.31 6.87
N ARG A 137 18.45 -21.77 7.80
CA ARG A 137 18.61 -21.15 9.13
C ARG A 137 19.15 -19.72 8.95
N GLY A 138 18.33 -18.71 9.28
CA GLY A 138 18.73 -17.29 9.25
C GLY A 138 17.74 -16.35 8.54
N PHE A 139 16.86 -16.87 7.68
CA PHE A 139 15.84 -16.08 6.99
C PHE A 139 14.49 -16.18 7.72
N SER A 140 13.96 -15.03 8.15
CA SER A 140 12.60 -14.90 8.69
C SER A 140 11.56 -14.69 7.57
N THR A 141 10.29 -14.97 7.86
CA THR A 141 9.18 -14.94 6.91
C THR A 141 8.67 -13.51 6.67
N GLY A 142 8.56 -13.08 5.42
CA GLY A 142 7.83 -11.87 5.04
C GLY A 142 8.45 -10.55 5.47
N PHE A 143 7.69 -9.45 5.35
CA PHE A 143 8.02 -8.24 6.09
C PHE A 143 7.83 -8.46 7.60
N THR A 144 8.60 -7.75 8.41
CA THR A 144 8.36 -7.53 9.83
C THR A 144 7.62 -6.22 10.07
N ALA A 145 6.99 -6.09 11.23
CA ALA A 145 6.31 -4.87 11.61
C ALA A 145 7.31 -3.74 11.91
N ILE A 146 7.17 -2.60 11.24
CA ILE A 146 7.90 -1.37 11.57
C ILE A 146 7.05 -0.59 12.58
N SER A 147 7.35 -0.77 13.86
CA SER A 147 6.51 -0.26 14.96
C SER A 147 6.70 1.21 15.29
N ASN A 148 7.80 1.83 14.84
CA ASN A 148 8.14 3.23 15.10
C ASN A 148 8.40 3.98 13.78
N PRO A 149 7.36 4.24 12.97
CA PRO A 149 7.52 4.96 11.70
C PRO A 149 7.95 6.43 11.92
N PRO A 150 8.77 7.02 11.03
CA PRO A 150 9.17 8.43 11.13
C PRO A 150 7.98 9.38 11.23
N LYS A 151 8.11 10.50 11.96
CA LYS A 151 7.02 11.48 12.15
C LYS A 151 6.35 11.84 10.81
N GLY A 152 5.02 11.84 10.78
CA GLY A 152 4.25 12.12 9.56
C GLY A 152 4.09 10.91 8.65
N THR A 153 4.40 9.70 9.12
CA THR A 153 4.33 8.48 8.31
C THR A 153 3.23 7.53 8.79
N ILE A 154 2.52 6.92 7.84
CA ILE A 154 1.70 5.72 8.07
C ILE A 154 2.21 4.58 7.20
N ILE A 155 2.32 3.39 7.79
CA ILE A 155 2.71 2.16 7.11
C ILE A 155 1.56 1.17 7.27
N ALA A 156 0.93 0.79 6.17
CA ALA A 156 -0.16 -0.16 6.09
C ALA A 156 0.32 -1.47 5.46
N TYR A 157 -0.05 -2.59 6.07
CA TYR A 157 0.24 -3.95 5.63
C TYR A 157 -1.05 -4.66 5.25
N SER A 158 -1.06 -5.37 4.12
CA SER A 158 -2.26 -6.09 3.65
C SER A 158 -2.68 -7.27 4.52
N THR A 159 -1.79 -7.76 5.38
CA THR A 159 -2.04 -8.88 6.30
C THR A 159 -1.18 -8.78 7.56
N SER A 160 -1.63 -9.41 8.65
CA SER A 160 -0.93 -9.49 9.93
C SER A 160 0.31 -10.37 9.83
N ALA A 161 1.17 -10.32 10.85
CA ALA A 161 2.31 -11.23 10.92
C ALA A 161 1.85 -12.67 10.80
N ASP A 162 2.55 -13.46 10.00
CA ASP A 162 2.35 -14.91 9.85
C ASP A 162 1.05 -15.34 9.14
N CYS A 163 0.28 -14.41 8.57
CA CYS A 163 -0.92 -14.68 7.78
C CYS A 163 -0.65 -14.47 6.27
N GLY A 164 -1.26 -15.31 5.43
CA GLY A 164 -1.26 -15.12 3.98
C GLY A 164 -2.13 -13.94 3.55
N ALA A 165 -1.94 -13.47 2.31
CA ALA A 165 -2.89 -12.58 1.64
C ALA A 165 -3.69 -13.40 0.62
N SER A 166 -5.00 -13.19 0.54
CA SER A 166 -5.87 -13.91 -0.39
C SER A 166 -5.80 -13.32 -1.80
N ASP A 167 -5.86 -14.19 -2.81
CA ASP A 167 -5.76 -13.83 -4.23
C ASP A 167 -6.93 -12.98 -4.77
N GLY A 168 -7.95 -12.70 -3.94
CA GLY A 168 -9.13 -11.91 -4.31
C GLY A 168 -10.11 -12.66 -5.23
N LEU A 169 -11.23 -11.99 -5.55
CA LEU A 169 -12.29 -12.54 -6.40
C LEU A 169 -12.16 -12.15 -7.87
N GLY A 170 -11.18 -11.29 -8.20
CA GLY A 170 -11.00 -10.71 -9.54
C GLY A 170 -9.56 -10.80 -10.04
N SER A 171 -9.09 -9.72 -10.67
CA SER A 171 -7.70 -9.60 -11.15
C SER A 171 -6.72 -9.11 -10.09
N ASN A 172 -7.21 -8.67 -8.93
CA ASN A 172 -6.44 -8.08 -7.84
C ASN A 172 -6.37 -8.98 -6.61
N GLY A 173 -5.34 -8.80 -5.79
CA GLY A 173 -5.36 -9.29 -4.41
C GLY A 173 -6.52 -8.69 -3.62
N LEU A 174 -7.05 -9.43 -2.64
CA LEU A 174 -8.25 -9.02 -1.88
C LEU A 174 -8.07 -7.64 -1.22
N TYR A 175 -6.89 -7.38 -0.66
CA TYR A 175 -6.59 -6.11 -0.02
C TYR A 175 -6.64 -4.94 -1.02
N THR A 176 -5.92 -5.06 -2.15
CA THR A 176 -5.94 -4.03 -3.18
C THR A 176 -7.35 -3.82 -3.77
N GLN A 177 -8.14 -4.88 -3.91
CA GLN A 177 -9.52 -4.79 -4.38
C GLN A 177 -10.38 -3.87 -3.50
N VAL A 178 -10.28 -4.01 -2.18
CA VAL A 178 -11.03 -3.17 -1.23
C VAL A 178 -10.41 -1.77 -1.09
N LEU A 179 -9.07 -1.70 -1.03
CA LEU A 179 -8.33 -0.46 -0.84
C LEU A 179 -8.62 0.55 -1.95
N LYS A 180 -8.57 0.13 -3.21
CA LYS A 180 -8.73 1.04 -4.36
C LYS A 180 -10.09 1.74 -4.35
N ASP A 181 -11.13 1.05 -3.88
CA ASP A 181 -12.48 1.61 -3.74
C ASP A 181 -12.54 2.55 -2.53
N ALA A 182 -11.99 2.14 -1.38
CA ALA A 182 -11.97 2.93 -0.15
C ALA A 182 -11.25 4.28 -0.32
N MET A 183 -10.17 4.33 -1.11
CA MET A 183 -9.43 5.58 -1.42
C MET A 183 -10.28 6.63 -2.14
N THR A 184 -11.37 6.21 -2.80
CA THR A 184 -12.26 7.13 -3.53
C THR A 184 -13.35 7.74 -2.64
N ILE A 185 -13.55 7.23 -1.43
CA ILE A 185 -14.57 7.72 -0.50
C ILE A 185 -14.23 9.17 -0.11
N PRO A 186 -15.08 10.14 -0.45
CA PRO A 186 -14.82 11.55 -0.16
C PRO A 186 -14.74 11.82 1.34
N ASN A 187 -13.78 12.65 1.74
CA ASN A 187 -13.64 13.20 3.09
C ASN A 187 -13.52 12.13 4.21
N LEU A 188 -13.11 10.91 3.86
CA LEU A 188 -12.80 9.86 4.81
C LEU A 188 -11.35 9.97 5.27
N LYS A 189 -11.13 10.10 6.59
CA LYS A 189 -9.78 10.16 7.15
C LYS A 189 -9.04 8.86 6.87
N ILE A 190 -7.75 8.95 6.60
CA ILE A 190 -6.94 7.77 6.23
C ILE A 190 -6.99 6.65 7.27
N GLU A 191 -7.03 6.95 8.57
CA GLU A 191 -7.16 5.94 9.62
C GLU A 191 -8.52 5.24 9.59
N GLU A 192 -9.59 5.98 9.30
CA GLU A 192 -10.94 5.45 9.15
C GLU A 192 -11.06 4.63 7.87
N MET A 193 -10.43 5.08 6.79
CA MET A 193 -10.32 4.35 5.52
C MET A 193 -9.61 3.01 5.72
N PHE A 194 -8.45 2.99 6.38
CA PHE A 194 -7.75 1.73 6.65
C PHE A 194 -8.53 0.81 7.58
N LYS A 195 -9.22 1.35 8.59
CA LYS A 195 -10.12 0.56 9.44
C LYS A 195 -11.27 -0.05 8.64
N TYR A 196 -11.86 0.70 7.70
CA TYR A 196 -12.88 0.20 6.79
C TYR A 196 -12.32 -0.95 5.92
N VAL A 197 -11.16 -0.74 5.30
CA VAL A 197 -10.47 -1.78 4.51
C VAL A 197 -10.25 -3.04 5.34
N ARG A 198 -9.76 -2.92 6.58
CA ARG A 198 -9.53 -4.06 7.47
C ARG A 198 -10.80 -4.87 7.72
N ASN A 199 -11.91 -4.20 8.02
CA ASN A 199 -13.18 -4.85 8.32
C ASN A 199 -13.73 -5.59 7.10
N GLU A 200 -13.70 -4.96 5.93
CA GLU A 200 -14.19 -5.57 4.68
C GLU A 200 -13.31 -6.75 4.26
N VAL A 201 -11.98 -6.61 4.34
CA VAL A 201 -11.04 -7.70 4.02
C VAL A 201 -11.25 -8.89 4.96
N SER A 202 -11.35 -8.68 6.28
CA SER A 202 -11.64 -9.75 7.26
C SER A 202 -12.99 -10.43 6.98
N SER A 203 -14.03 -9.64 6.68
CA SER A 203 -15.37 -10.16 6.39
C SER A 203 -15.40 -11.01 5.11
N ILE A 204 -14.84 -10.48 4.02
CA ILE A 204 -14.79 -11.17 2.73
C ILE A 204 -13.93 -12.42 2.83
N SER A 205 -12.75 -12.33 3.47
CA SER A 205 -11.85 -13.47 3.55
C SER A 205 -12.45 -14.61 4.37
N SER A 206 -13.05 -14.30 5.52
CA SER A 206 -13.69 -15.28 6.39
C SER A 206 -14.88 -15.96 5.71
N SER A 207 -15.70 -15.19 4.98
CA SER A 207 -16.88 -15.73 4.29
C SER A 207 -16.55 -16.48 2.99
N THR A 208 -15.47 -16.12 2.30
CA THR A 208 -15.12 -16.65 0.98
C THR A 208 -14.06 -17.76 1.05
N TYR A 209 -13.03 -17.59 1.87
CA TYR A 209 -11.88 -18.50 1.96
C TYR A 209 -11.85 -19.30 3.27
N GLY A 210 -12.71 -18.97 4.23
CA GLY A 210 -12.78 -19.66 5.52
C GLY A 210 -11.66 -19.31 6.49
N GLU A 211 -10.80 -18.36 6.13
CA GLU A 211 -9.69 -17.86 6.96
C GLU A 211 -9.74 -16.33 7.03
N GLU A 212 -9.43 -15.80 8.21
CA GLU A 212 -9.43 -14.35 8.43
C GLU A 212 -8.10 -13.73 7.97
N GLN A 213 -8.18 -12.75 7.08
CA GLN A 213 -7.09 -11.87 6.70
C GLN A 213 -7.28 -10.53 7.40
N LEU A 214 -6.36 -10.19 8.32
CA LEU A 214 -6.40 -8.94 9.07
C LEU A 214 -5.30 -7.99 8.59
N SER A 215 -5.66 -6.87 7.98
CA SER A 215 -4.69 -5.79 7.69
C SER A 215 -4.28 -5.06 8.96
N TRP A 216 -3.11 -4.42 8.94
CA TRP A 216 -2.57 -3.69 10.08
C TRP A 216 -1.83 -2.43 9.67
N GLU A 217 -1.88 -1.40 10.51
CA GLU A 217 -1.23 -0.12 10.24
C GLU A 217 -0.44 0.36 11.45
N TYR A 218 0.71 0.98 11.19
CA TYR A 218 1.49 1.73 12.16
C TYR A 218 1.53 3.18 11.72
N SER A 219 1.11 4.10 12.59
CA SER A 219 0.99 5.51 12.26
C SER A 219 1.69 6.39 13.28
N SER A 220 2.44 7.35 12.76
CA SER A 220 2.92 8.54 13.45
C SER A 220 2.50 9.80 12.68
N LEU A 221 1.41 9.71 11.92
CA LEU A 221 0.81 10.83 11.19
C LEU A 221 0.51 11.99 12.14
N VAL A 222 0.70 13.20 11.62
CA VAL A 222 0.39 14.44 12.32
C VAL A 222 -0.62 15.21 11.49
N GLY A 223 -1.81 15.38 12.05
CA GLY A 223 -2.95 15.98 11.35
C GLY A 223 -3.73 14.96 10.52
N ASP A 224 -4.77 15.45 9.85
CA ASP A 224 -5.65 14.61 9.04
C ASP A 224 -5.16 14.54 7.59
N PHE A 225 -5.31 13.37 6.97
CA PHE A 225 -5.13 13.18 5.52
C PHE A 225 -6.36 12.51 4.91
N TYR A 226 -6.66 12.92 3.68
CA TYR A 226 -7.78 12.45 2.89
C TYR A 226 -7.30 12.13 1.47
N PHE A 227 -7.69 10.97 0.94
CA PHE A 227 -7.36 10.62 -0.44
C PHE A 227 -8.19 11.43 -1.43
N SER A 228 -9.50 11.44 -1.22
CA SER A 228 -10.51 12.17 -1.97
C SER A 228 -11.13 13.26 -1.09
N VAL A 229 -11.26 14.48 -1.62
CA VAL A 229 -11.88 15.61 -0.91
C VAL A 229 -12.96 16.15 -1.82
N GLU A 230 -14.21 16.05 -1.38
CA GLU A 230 -15.32 16.78 -2.01
C GLU A 230 -15.65 18.00 -1.15
N PRO A 231 -15.83 19.19 -1.75
CA PRO A 231 -16.28 20.35 -1.00
C PRO A 231 -17.67 20.06 -0.45
N TYR A 232 -17.78 19.80 0.86
CA TYR A 232 -19.07 19.86 1.53
C TYR A 232 -19.49 21.33 1.63
N PRO A 233 -20.69 21.70 1.18
CA PRO A 233 -21.20 23.02 1.47
C PRO A 233 -21.41 23.11 2.98
N VAL A 234 -20.57 23.89 3.65
CA VAL A 234 -20.81 24.30 5.02
C VAL A 234 -22.09 25.16 4.96
N ASN A 235 -23.24 24.58 5.34
CA ASN A 235 -24.61 25.11 5.23
C ASN A 235 -25.43 24.71 3.98
N TYR A 236 -25.33 23.47 3.47
CA TYR A 236 -26.44 22.96 2.65
C TYR A 236 -27.65 22.67 3.54
N GLN A 237 -28.64 23.56 3.54
CA GLN A 237 -29.96 23.24 4.07
C GLN A 237 -30.73 22.52 2.97
N TYR A 238 -30.99 21.23 3.18
CA TYR A 238 -31.96 20.51 2.36
C TYR A 238 -33.29 21.23 2.46
N SER A 239 -33.87 21.56 1.31
CA SER A 239 -35.25 22.00 1.24
C SER A 239 -36.19 20.85 1.62
N ASP A 240 -37.38 21.19 2.11
CA ASP A 240 -38.42 20.19 2.41
C ASP A 240 -38.77 19.33 1.17
N GLU A 241 -38.58 19.87 -0.02
CA GLU A 241 -38.84 19.22 -1.32
C GLU A 241 -37.79 18.14 -1.63
N GLU A 242 -36.50 18.43 -1.41
CA GLU A 242 -35.41 17.45 -1.55
C GLU A 242 -35.50 16.32 -0.52
N ILE A 243 -35.92 16.66 0.72
CA ILE A 243 -36.17 15.67 1.77
C ILE A 243 -37.35 14.77 1.34
N PHE A 244 -38.41 15.35 0.79
CA PHE A 244 -39.58 14.61 0.32
C PHE A 244 -39.24 13.68 -0.86
N GLU A 245 -38.48 14.14 -1.85
CA GLU A 245 -38.04 13.32 -2.99
C GLU A 245 -37.19 12.14 -2.52
N TYR A 246 -36.20 12.38 -1.67
CA TYR A 246 -35.34 11.34 -1.11
C TYR A 246 -36.12 10.27 -0.34
N ILE A 247 -37.09 10.68 0.50
CA ILE A 247 -37.95 9.74 1.24
C ILE A 247 -38.89 8.99 0.30
N SER A 248 -39.43 9.65 -0.72
CA SER A 248 -40.38 9.07 -1.67
C SER A 248 -39.72 8.04 -2.59
N GLU A 249 -38.47 8.27 -3.01
CA GLU A 249 -37.69 7.29 -3.78
C GLU A 249 -37.39 6.03 -2.95
N LYS A 250 -37.04 6.18 -1.68
CA LYS A 250 -36.78 5.04 -0.79
C LYS A 250 -38.03 4.27 -0.37
N ARG A 251 -39.21 4.88 -0.46
CA ARG A 251 -40.51 4.25 -0.17
C ARG A 251 -41.19 3.64 -1.39
N LYS A 252 -40.63 3.82 -2.59
CA LYS A 252 -40.99 3.01 -3.77
C LYS A 252 -40.30 1.64 -3.68
N VAL A 253 -40.70 0.85 -2.69
CA VAL A 253 -40.49 -0.60 -2.62
C VAL A 253 -41.84 -1.25 -2.36
#